data_AF-A0A3C1LXE6-F1
#
_entry.id   AF-A0A3C1LXE6-F1
#
_cell.length_a   1.000
_cell.length_b   1.000
_cell.length_c   1.000
_cell.angle_alpha   90.00
_cell.angle_beta   90.00
_cell.angle_gamma   90.00
#
_symmetry.space_group_name_H-M   'P 1'
#
loop_
_entity.id
_entity.type
_entity.pdbx_description
1 polymer ?
#
loop_
_entity_poly.entity_id
_entity_poly.type
_entity_poly.pdbx_seq_one_letter_code
_entity_poly.pdbx_strand_id
1 'polypeptide(L)'
;PCTACRYCMDCGFGVDIPEIFDIYNEYKIFGNKGFAKTRYFNWLDEKHRADKCTACGACAAACPQHIDIPNRLAEIAKQLAKLQQ
;
A
#
# COMPACT_ATOMS: atom_id res chain seq x y z
N PRO A 1 -5.45 12.18 -2.33
CA PRO A 1 -4.13 11.63 -1.96
C PRO A 1 -4.18 11.09 -0.52
N CYS A 2 -3.39 10.09 -0.15
CA CYS A 2 -3.38 9.56 1.22
C CYS A 2 -2.71 10.56 2.18
N THR A 3 -3.28 10.74 3.37
CA THR A 3 -2.77 11.64 4.44
C THR A 3 -2.25 10.88 5.65
N ALA A 4 -2.10 9.56 5.55
CA ALA A 4 -1.68 8.68 6.64
C ALA A 4 -2.56 8.76 7.93
N CYS A 5 -3.85 9.12 7.79
CA CYS A 5 -4.80 9.21 8.92
C CYS A 5 -5.16 7.87 9.58
N ARG A 6 -4.83 6.73 8.95
CA ARG A 6 -5.04 5.36 9.46
C ARG A 6 -6.48 4.90 9.68
N TYR A 7 -7.50 5.59 9.15
CA TYR A 7 -8.90 5.14 9.27
C TYR A 7 -9.22 3.84 8.51
N CYS A 8 -8.37 3.45 7.57
CA CYS A 8 -8.51 2.22 6.81
C CYS A 8 -7.84 0.99 7.46
N MET A 9 -7.35 1.07 8.70
CA MET A 9 -6.54 0.02 9.32
C MET A 9 -7.32 -1.20 9.83
N ASP A 10 -8.64 -1.13 9.95
CA ASP A 10 -9.48 -2.29 10.29
C ASP A 10 -9.68 -3.23 9.08
N CYS A 11 -8.57 -3.59 8.42
CA CYS A 11 -8.56 -4.53 7.31
C CYS A 11 -8.60 -5.96 7.84
N GLY A 12 -9.69 -6.68 7.57
CA GLY A 12 -9.82 -8.10 7.93
C GLY A 12 -8.79 -9.05 7.29
N PHE A 13 -8.00 -8.56 6.34
CA PHE A 13 -6.92 -9.30 5.66
C PHE A 13 -5.52 -8.84 6.08
N GLY A 14 -5.41 -7.91 7.03
CA GLY A 14 -4.14 -7.46 7.61
C GLY A 14 -3.35 -6.43 6.78
N VAL A 15 -3.87 -5.94 5.66
CA VAL A 15 -3.13 -4.99 4.79
C VAL A 15 -2.80 -3.69 5.52
N ASP A 16 -1.52 -3.31 5.60
CA ASP A 16 -1.09 -2.02 6.14
C ASP A 16 -1.15 -0.94 5.05
N ILE A 17 -2.36 -0.44 4.82
CA ILE A 17 -2.67 0.47 3.72
C ILE A 17 -1.86 1.77 3.80
N PRO A 18 -1.77 2.48 4.94
CA PRO A 18 -0.97 3.69 5.05
C PRO A 18 0.51 3.47 4.72
N GLU A 19 1.12 2.40 5.25
CA GLU A 19 2.54 2.10 5.02
C GLU A 19 2.82 1.80 3.53
N ILE A 20 1.95 1.02 2.88
CA ILE A 20 2.08 0.73 1.45
C ILE A 20 2.00 2.00 0.60
N PHE A 21 1.06 2.89 0.93
CA PHE A 21 0.94 4.18 0.23
C PHE A 21 2.16 5.06 0.46
N ASP A 22 2.69 5.09 1.68
CA ASP A 22 3.91 5.84 2.02
C ASP A 22 5.11 5.36 1.19
N ILE A 23 5.39 4.06 1.20
CA ILE A 23 6.47 3.44 0.40
C ILE A 23 6.32 3.78 -1.09
N TYR A 24 5.09 3.68 -1.62
CA TYR A 24 4.84 3.98 -3.03
C TYR A 24 5.03 5.47 -3.35
N ASN A 25 4.56 6.37 -2.48
CA ASN A 25 4.68 7.81 -2.68
C ASN A 25 6.15 8.24 -2.64
N GLU A 26 6.92 7.78 -1.65
CA GLU A 26 8.36 8.03 -1.58
C GLU A 26 9.08 7.50 -2.82
N TYR A 27 8.74 6.29 -3.27
CA TYR A 27 9.28 5.74 -4.50
C TYR A 27 8.99 6.64 -5.71
N LYS A 28 7.77 7.17 -5.83
CA LYS A 28 7.38 8.06 -6.94
C LYS A 28 8.02 9.45 -6.87
N ILE A 29 8.29 9.96 -5.68
CA ILE A 29 8.92 11.27 -5.49
C ILE A 29 10.43 11.19 -5.72
N PHE A 30 11.10 10.23 -5.08
CA PHE A 30 12.56 10.17 -5.05
C PHE A 30 13.16 9.21 -6.07
N GLY A 31 12.37 8.31 -6.65
CA GLY A 31 12.84 7.31 -7.62
C GLY A 31 13.79 6.25 -7.04
N ASN A 32 13.99 6.23 -5.71
CA ASN A 32 14.92 5.31 -5.06
C ASN A 32 14.34 3.89 -4.97
N LYS A 33 14.52 3.13 -6.05
CA LYS A 33 14.07 1.74 -6.20
C LYS A 33 14.61 0.83 -5.09
N GLY A 34 15.89 0.98 -4.73
CA GLY A 34 16.54 0.12 -3.73
C GLY A 34 15.95 0.29 -2.34
N PHE A 35 15.65 1.54 -1.96
CA PHE A 35 15.00 1.85 -0.70
C PHE A 35 13.55 1.33 -0.67
N ALA A 36 12.77 1.60 -1.73
CA ALA A 36 11.40 1.11 -1.84
C ALA A 36 11.32 -0.42 -1.81
N LYS A 37 12.24 -1.11 -2.50
CA LYS A 37 12.36 -2.57 -2.47
C LYS A 37 12.63 -3.07 -1.05
N THR A 38 13.58 -2.46 -0.35
CA THR A 38 13.94 -2.84 1.02
C THR A 38 12.75 -2.63 1.98
N ARG A 39 12.11 -1.46 1.97
CA ARG A 39 10.94 -1.19 2.83
C ARG A 39 9.82 -2.19 2.58
N TYR A 40 9.47 -2.43 1.31
CA TYR A 40 8.32 -3.26 0.97
C TYR A 40 8.57 -4.77 1.13
N PHE A 41 9.74 -5.28 0.73
CA PHE A 41 10.01 -6.72 0.69
C PHE A 41 10.82 -7.25 1.89
N ASN A 42 11.57 -6.39 2.59
CA ASN A 42 12.41 -6.84 3.71
C ASN A 42 11.88 -6.36 5.06
N TRP A 43 11.29 -5.17 5.15
CA TRP A 43 10.85 -4.58 6.43
C TRP A 43 9.35 -4.74 6.67
N LEU A 44 8.53 -4.65 5.64
CA LEU A 44 7.09 -4.92 5.73
C LEU A 44 6.83 -6.43 5.76
N ASP A 45 6.19 -6.89 6.83
CA ASP A 45 5.72 -8.27 7.01
C ASP A 45 4.83 -8.68 5.82
N GLU A 46 5.05 -9.89 5.31
CA GLU A 46 4.35 -10.40 4.13
C GLU A 46 2.82 -10.39 4.30
N LYS A 47 2.33 -10.59 5.53
CA LYS A 47 0.89 -10.58 5.82
C LYS A 47 0.27 -9.18 5.72
N HIS A 48 1.07 -8.12 5.71
CA HIS A 48 0.61 -6.74 5.63
C HIS A 48 0.73 -6.13 4.23
N ARG A 49 1.24 -6.88 3.24
CA ARG A 49 1.51 -6.39 1.89
C ARG A 49 0.25 -6.23 1.03
N ALA A 50 0.38 -5.48 -0.06
CA ALA A 50 -0.72 -5.13 -0.95
C ALA A 50 -1.35 -6.33 -1.66
N ASP A 51 -0.61 -7.43 -1.84
CA ASP A 51 -1.10 -8.68 -2.44
C ASP A 51 -2.09 -9.44 -1.53
N LYS A 52 -2.23 -9.04 -0.25
CA LYS A 52 -3.27 -9.58 0.65
C LYS A 52 -4.61 -8.88 0.50
N CYS A 53 -4.69 -7.81 -0.28
CA CYS A 53 -5.94 -7.14 -0.56
C CYS A 53 -6.86 -8.03 -1.41
N THR A 54 -8.07 -8.29 -0.92
CA THR A 54 -9.12 -9.04 -1.63
C THR A 54 -10.13 -8.14 -2.35
N ALA A 55 -9.87 -6.83 -2.37
CA ALA A 55 -10.76 -5.81 -2.92
C ALA A 55 -12.17 -5.77 -2.28
N CYS A 56 -12.29 -6.08 -0.99
CA CYS A 56 -13.58 -6.08 -0.27
C CYS A 56 -14.24 -4.68 -0.13
N GLY A 57 -13.48 -3.59 -0.31
CA GLY A 57 -14.00 -2.21 -0.29
C GLY A 57 -14.21 -1.58 1.09
N ALA A 58 -14.08 -2.31 2.19
CA ALA A 58 -14.31 -1.78 3.55
C ALA A 58 -13.45 -0.55 3.87
N CYS A 59 -12.18 -0.57 3.48
CA CYS A 59 -11.25 0.54 3.66
C CYS A 59 -11.64 1.80 2.88
N ALA A 60 -12.26 1.65 1.70
CA ALA A 60 -12.68 2.79 0.88
C ALA A 60 -13.84 3.55 1.54
N ALA A 61 -14.77 2.82 2.17
CA ALA A 61 -15.86 3.43 2.94
C ALA A 61 -15.35 4.20 4.17
N ALA A 62 -14.28 3.73 4.82
CA ALA A 62 -13.66 4.40 5.96
C ALA A 62 -12.73 5.57 5.57
N CYS A 63 -12.42 5.73 4.28
CA CYS A 63 -11.44 6.73 3.83
C CYS A 63 -12.07 8.14 3.74
N PRO A 64 -11.64 9.12 4.55
CA PRO A 64 -12.20 10.48 4.52
C PRO A 64 -11.77 11.27 3.28
N GLN A 65 -10.85 10.72 2.48
CA GLN A 65 -10.36 11.32 1.24
C GLN A 65 -10.98 10.67 0.00
N HIS A 66 -11.97 9.77 0.18
CA HIS A 66 -12.66 9.05 -0.89
C HIS A 66 -11.71 8.38 -1.88
N ILE A 67 -10.59 7.83 -1.38
CA ILE A 67 -9.62 7.12 -2.19
C ILE A 67 -10.20 5.73 -2.50
N ASP A 68 -10.15 5.35 -3.77
CA ASP A 68 -10.38 3.97 -4.19
C ASP A 68 -9.18 3.08 -3.81
N ILE A 69 -9.09 2.78 -2.51
CA ILE A 69 -7.97 2.05 -1.93
C ILE A 69 -7.77 0.68 -2.61
N PRO A 70 -8.79 -0.14 -2.87
CA PRO A 70 -8.61 -1.42 -3.56
C PRO A 70 -7.89 -1.30 -4.90
N ASN A 71 -8.35 -0.40 -5.78
CA ASN A 71 -7.73 -0.23 -7.09
C ASN A 71 -6.31 0.34 -6.98
N ARG A 72 -6.08 1.26 -6.03
CA ARG A 72 -4.75 1.80 -5.77
C ARG A 72 -3.79 0.76 -5.24
N LEU A 73 -4.21 -0.13 -4.33
CA LEU A 73 -3.38 -1.23 -3.85
C LEU A 73 -3.00 -2.19 -4.99
N ALA A 74 -3.93 -2.51 -5.88
CA ALA A 74 -3.64 -3.35 -7.05
C ALA A 74 -2.60 -2.70 -7.98
N GLU A 75 -2.71 -1.39 -8.23
CA GLU A 75 -1.71 -0.62 -8.98
C GLU A 75 -0.34 -0.65 -8.29
N ILE A 76 -0.30 -0.37 -7.00
CA ILE A 76 0.94 -0.31 -6.20
C ILE A 76 1.61 -1.69 -6.17
N ALA A 77 0.85 -2.77 -5.92
CA ALA A 77 1.37 -4.14 -5.94
C ALA A 77 2.07 -4.45 -7.26
N LYS A 78 1.44 -4.11 -8.40
CA LYS A 78 2.03 -4.31 -9.73
C LYS A 78 3.29 -3.47 -9.96
N GLN A 79 3.36 -2.26 -9.41
CA GLN A 79 4.52 -1.39 -9.55
C GLN A 79 5.70 -1.85 -8.69
N LEU A 80 5.45 -2.25 -7.44
CA LEU A 80 6.48 -2.69 -6.51
C LEU A 80 6.99 -4.10 -6.85
N ALA A 81 6.14 -4.99 -7.38
CA ALA A 81 6.57 -6.31 -7.88
C ALA A 81 7.66 -6.21 -8.97
N LYS A 82 7.66 -5.14 -9.78
CA LYS A 82 8.71 -4.91 -10.79
C LYS A 82 10.07 -4.59 -10.17
N LEU A 83 10.15 -4.24 -8.89
CA LEU A 83 11.41 -3.98 -8.19
C LEU A 83 12.10 -5.28 -7.73
N GLN A 84 11.41 -6.43 -7.79
CA GLN A 84 12.03 -7.72 -7.48
C GLN A 84 12.88 -8.26 -8.63
N GLN A 85 12.64 -7.78 -9.87
CA GLN A 85 13.43 -8.07 -11.06
C GLN A 85 14.75 -7.28 -11.04
#